data_AF-G9MNS1-F1
#
_entry.id   AF-G9MNS1-F1
#
_cell.length_a   1.000
_cell.length_b   1.000
_cell.length_c   1.000
_cell.angle_alpha   90.00
_cell.angle_beta   90.00
_cell.angle_gamma   90.00
#
_symmetry.space_group_name_H-M   'P 1'
#
loop_
_entity.id
_entity.type
_entity.pdbx_description
1 polymer ?
#
loop_
_entity_poly.entity_id
_entity_poly.type
_entity_poly.pdbx_seq_one_letter_code
_entity_poly.pdbx_strand_id
1 'polypeptide(L)' 'LSNPDNYTTSWIYAITTEYAATRTVFDEKRERPEIVSTNNNNEYLFGKVEKHNVVIAISPDGD' A
#
# COMPACT_ATOMS: atom_id res chain seq x y z
N LEU A 1 -11.78 -5.48 -11.62
CA LEU A 1 -11.66 -6.00 -10.24
C LEU A 1 -10.30 -6.68 -10.11
N SER A 2 -9.44 -6.18 -9.22
CA SER A 2 -8.07 -6.71 -9.02
C SER A 2 -8.09 -7.91 -8.06
N ASN A 3 -7.47 -9.04 -8.44
CA ASN A 3 -7.32 -10.21 -7.56
C ASN A 3 -6.25 -9.92 -6.48
N PRO A 4 -6.56 -10.06 -5.17
CA PRO A 4 -5.60 -9.85 -4.09
C PRO A 4 -4.35 -10.74 -4.16
N ASP A 5 -4.43 -11.93 -4.76
CA ASP A 5 -3.28 -12.85 -4.91
C ASP A 5 -2.21 -12.32 -5.89
N ASN A 6 -2.54 -11.30 -6.68
CA ASN A 6 -1.60 -10.70 -7.63
C ASN A 6 -0.66 -9.67 -7.00
N TYR A 7 -0.79 -9.41 -5.69
CA TYR A 7 0.00 -8.39 -5.00
C TYR A 7 1.12 -9.01 -4.15
N THR A 8 2.35 -8.59 -4.42
CA THR A 8 3.47 -8.84 -3.52
C THR A 8 3.31 -7.90 -2.32
N THR A 9 3.05 -8.46 -1.15
CA THR A 9 2.83 -7.68 0.07
C THR A 9 4.17 -7.12 0.60
N SER A 10 4.27 -5.81 0.80
CA SER A 10 5.42 -5.18 1.47
C SER A 10 4.94 -4.26 2.61
N TRP A 11 5.61 -4.29 3.74
CA TRP A 11 5.25 -3.49 4.93
C TRP A 11 6.24 -2.34 5.10
N ILE A 12 5.74 -1.12 5.29
CA ILE A 12 6.56 0.04 5.65
C ILE A 12 5.97 0.63 6.93
N TYR A 13 6.79 0.79 7.98
CA TYR A 13 6.44 1.69 9.06
C TYR A 13 6.57 3.10 8.50
N ALA A 14 5.55 3.94 8.61
CA ALA A 14 5.57 5.24 7.97
C ALA A 14 5.86 6.33 8.99
N ILE A 15 7.13 6.71 9.17
CA ILE A 15 7.42 8.08 9.58
C ILE A 15 7.00 9.02 8.44
N THR A 16 6.71 10.29 8.71
CA THR A 16 6.18 11.24 7.71
C THR A 16 6.98 11.26 6.39
N THR A 17 8.29 11.07 6.45
CA THR A 17 9.18 10.97 5.29
C THR A 17 8.90 9.72 4.44
N GLU A 18 8.73 8.56 5.08
CA GLU A 18 8.41 7.30 4.41
C GLU A 18 7.01 7.33 3.80
N TYR A 19 6.06 8.02 4.44
CA TYR A 19 4.72 8.26 3.87
C TYR A 19 4.78 9.07 2.57
N ALA A 20 5.55 10.16 2.56
CA ALA A 20 5.72 10.99 1.38
C ALA A 20 6.37 10.20 0.23
N ALA A 21 7.43 9.44 0.52
CA ALA A 21 8.10 8.59 -0.45
C ALA A 21 7.17 7.50 -1.01
N THR A 22 6.37 6.88 -0.14
CA THR A 22 5.39 5.84 -0.51
C THR A 22 4.34 6.35 -1.49
N ARG A 23 3.90 7.61 -1.36
CA ARG A 23 2.94 8.20 -2.33
C ARG A 23 3.53 8.44 -3.71
N THR A 24 4.85 8.48 -3.83
CA THR A 24 5.59 8.76 -5.07
C THR A 24 6.25 7.54 -5.70
N VAL A 25 6.35 6.41 -4.98
CA VAL A 25 7.11 5.22 -5.44
C VAL A 25 6.40 4.42 -6.54
N PHE A 26 5.09 4.60 -6.72
CA PHE A 26 4.33 3.84 -7.70
C PHE A 26 4.44 4.43 -9.10
N ASP A 27 4.79 3.59 -10.08
CA ASP A 27 4.69 3.93 -11.50
C ASP A 27 3.23 4.13 -11.92
N GLU A 28 2.32 3.37 -11.31
CA GLU A 28 0.87 3.43 -11.54
C GLU A 28 0.13 3.28 -10.20
N LYS A 29 -0.73 4.25 -9.86
CA LYS A 29 -1.63 4.14 -8.71
C LYS A 29 -2.81 3.26 -9.07
N ARG A 30 -3.15 2.32 -8.19
CA ARG A 30 -4.27 1.40 -8.37
C ARG A 30 -5.34 1.68 -7.33
N GLU A 31 -6.60 1.48 -7.71
CA GLU A 31 -7.70 1.54 -6.76
C GLU A 31 -7.57 0.44 -5.72
N ARG A 32 -8.02 0.75 -4.51
CA ARG A 32 -8.10 -0.19 -3.40
C ARG A 32 -9.06 -1.34 -3.78
N PRO A 33 -8.67 -2.60 -3.59
CA PRO A 33 -9.57 -3.73 -3.76
C PRO A 33 -10.81 -3.60 -2.85
N GLU A 34 -11.96 -4.12 -3.28
CA GLU A 34 -13.20 -4.09 -2.49
C GLU A 34 -13.06 -4.87 -1.17
N ILE A 35 -12.17 -5.88 -1.14
CA ILE A 35 -11.91 -6.71 0.02
C ILE A 35 -10.53 -6.34 0.57
N VAL A 36 -10.52 -5.55 1.62
CA VAL A 36 -9.35 -5.33 2.49
C VAL A 36 -9.81 -5.65 3.90
N SER A 37 -9.00 -6.39 4.67
CA SER A 37 -9.24 -6.68 6.09
C SER A 37 -9.71 -5.40 6.80
N THR A 38 -10.95 -5.42 7.30
CA THR A 38 -11.62 -4.29 7.97
C THR A 38 -11.12 -4.04 9.40
N ASN A 39 -10.24 -4.90 9.92
CA ASN A 39 -9.90 -4.97 11.35
C ASN A 39 -8.56 -4.32 11.74
N ASN A 40 -7.90 -3.59 10.84
CA ASN A 40 -6.72 -2.81 11.22
C ASN A 40 -6.91 -1.34 10.82
N ASN A 41 -6.44 -0.43 11.68
CA ASN A 41 -6.55 1.01 11.48
C ASN A 41 -5.47 1.54 10.51
N ASN A 42 -4.86 0.65 9.72
CA ASN A 42 -3.77 1.00 8.82
C ASN A 42 -4.34 1.62 7.54
N GLU A 43 -3.71 2.70 7.07
CA GLU A 43 -3.91 3.17 5.69
C GLU A 43 -3.21 2.19 4.74
N TYR A 44 -3.79 1.95 3.57
CA TYR A 44 -3.19 1.08 2.55
C TYR A 44 -3.11 1.81 1.23
N LEU A 45 -1.92 1.82 0.64
CA LEU A 45 -1.69 2.32 -0.71
C LEU A 45 -1.45 1.16 -1.66
N PHE A 46 -2.10 1.21 -2.82
CA PHE A 46 -2.05 0.17 -3.85
C PHE A 46 -1.48 0.78 -5.12
N GLY A 47 -0.55 0.06 -5.74
CA GLY A 47 0.01 0.50 -7.01
C GLY A 47 0.87 -0.56 -7.65
N LYS A 48 1.59 -0.15 -8.70
CA LYS A 48 2.51 -0.99 -9.44
C LYS A 48 3.90 -0.37 -9.39
N VAL A 49 4.90 -1.22 -9.16
CA VAL A 49 6.31 -0.87 -9.29
C VAL A 49 6.92 -1.88 -10.27
N GLU A 50 7.41 -1.36 -11.40
CA GLU A 50 7.85 -2.12 -12.57
C GLU A 50 6.84 -3.15 -13.07
N LYS A 51 6.98 -4.43 -12.68
CA LYS A 51 6.12 -5.56 -13.08
C LYS A 51 5.32 -6.14 -11.92
N HIS A 52 5.49 -5.61 -10.71
CA HIS A 52 4.89 -6.15 -9.50
C HIS A 52 3.76 -5.24 -9.03
N ASN A 53 2.62 -5.83 -8.67
CA ASN A 53 1.61 -5.10 -7.92
C ASN A 53 2.05 -5.08 -6.46
N VAL A 54 2.10 -3.88 -5.89
CA VAL A 54 2.62 -3.64 -4.55
C VAL A 54 1.51 -3.03 -3.69
N VAL A 55 1.41 -3.53 -2.47
CA VAL A 55 0.59 -2.94 -1.40
C VAL A 55 1.53 -2.43 -0.34
N ILE A 56 1.30 -1.22 0.13
CA ILE A 56 2.05 -0.62 1.24
C ILE A 56 1.05 -0.30 2.35
N ALA A 57 1.23 -0.95 3.49
CA ALA A 57 0.52 -0.65 4.72
C ALA A 57 1.20 0.51 5.43
N ILE A 58 0.41 1.44 5.96
CA ILE A 58 0.84 2.61 6.72
C ILE A 58 0.13 2.53 8.07
N SER A 59 0.88 2.38 9.14
CA SER A 59 0.32 2.44 10.49
C SER A 59 0.07 3.89 10.90
N PRO A 60 -1.08 4.22 11.51
CA PRO A 60 -1.35 5.55 12.04
C PRO A 60 -0.48 5.88 13.27
N ASP A 61 0.08 4.87 13.93
CA ASP A 61 0.89 4.99 15.14
C ASP A 61 2.38 5.17 14.77
N GLY A 62 2.65 6.11 13.86
CA GLY A 62 3.98 6.43 13.34
C GLY A 62 4.81 7.29 14.30
N ASP A 63 5.02 6.81 15.53
CA ASP A 63 5.95 7.39 16.52
C ASP A 63 7.19 6.49 16.73
#